data_AF-A0AAV8ZPB9-F1
#
_entry.id   AF-A0AAV8ZPB9-F1
#
_cell.length_a   1.000
_cell.length_b   1.000
_cell.length_c   1.000
_cell.angle_alpha   90.00
_cell.angle_beta   90.00
_cell.angle_gamma   90.00
#
_symmetry.space_group_name_H-M   'P 1'
#
loop_
_entity.id
_entity.type
_entity.pdbx_description
1 polymer ?
#
loop_
_entity_poly.entity_id
_entity_poly.type
_entity_poly.pdbx_seq_one_letter_code
_entity_poly.pdbx_strand_id
1 'polypeptide(L)'
;MLDFIESSPKPVSAEVRSKLNNYVCAFEEGVIKICCPSEPIELDKKEELEVPLPPPDITNHKNLNLLVEDCGLIDIGDKIINGVNAGIPDGPKFKCGGTIINERYILTAAHCLAGTPYPL
;
A
#
# COMPACT_ATOMS: atom_id res chain seq x y z
N MET A 1 3.25 5.06 -15.23
CA MET A 1 1.84 5.51 -15.47
C MET A 1 1.00 4.42 -16.13
N LEU A 2 1.58 3.60 -17.02
CA LEU A 2 1.01 2.31 -17.40
C LEU A 2 0.81 1.41 -16.15
N ASP A 3 1.68 1.55 -15.15
CA ASP A 3 1.67 0.75 -13.92
C ASP A 3 0.43 0.97 -13.04
N PHE A 4 -0.12 2.20 -12.99
CA PHE A 4 -1.32 2.51 -12.22
C PHE A 4 -2.59 1.97 -12.89
N ILE A 5 -2.63 1.97 -14.22
CA ILE A 5 -3.72 1.38 -15.01
C ILE A 5 -3.62 -0.16 -15.02
N GLU A 6 -2.41 -0.71 -14.92
CA GLU A 6 -2.19 -2.14 -14.76
C GLU A 6 -2.54 -2.67 -13.37
N SER A 7 -2.34 -1.87 -12.31
CA SER A 7 -2.72 -2.22 -10.93
C SER A 7 -4.17 -1.87 -10.58
N SER A 8 -4.88 -1.15 -11.44
CA SER A 8 -6.28 -0.79 -11.21
C SER A 8 -7.17 -2.03 -11.40
N PRO A 9 -8.13 -2.30 -10.50
CA PRO A 9 -9.03 -3.45 -10.63
C PRO A 9 -9.71 -3.44 -12.00
N LYS A 10 -9.44 -4.47 -12.79
CA LYS A 10 -10.08 -4.70 -14.10
C LYS A 10 -11.34 -5.55 -13.90
N PRO A 11 -12.41 -5.32 -14.68
CA PRO A 11 -12.51 -4.35 -15.76
C PRO A 11 -12.85 -2.93 -15.26
N VAL A 12 -12.10 -1.93 -15.73
CA VAL A 12 -12.49 -0.52 -15.60
C VAL A 12 -13.87 -0.35 -16.25
N SER A 13 -14.86 0.11 -15.48
CA SER A 13 -16.23 0.25 -15.99
C SER A 13 -16.26 1.17 -17.22
N ALA A 14 -17.21 0.95 -18.13
CA ALA A 14 -17.35 1.78 -19.33
C ALA A 14 -17.50 3.28 -18.99
N GLU A 15 -18.13 3.58 -17.86
CA GLU A 15 -18.31 4.92 -17.32
C GLU A 15 -16.99 5.56 -16.86
N VAL A 16 -16.18 4.84 -16.08
CA VAL A 16 -14.84 5.31 -15.67
C VAL A 16 -13.94 5.51 -16.89
N ARG A 17 -14.00 4.60 -17.87
CA ARG A 17 -13.24 4.73 -19.13
C ARG A 17 -13.69 5.97 -19.91
N SER A 18 -14.99 6.24 -19.99
CA SER A 18 -15.52 7.44 -20.64
C SER A 18 -15.09 8.71 -19.91
N LYS A 19 -15.10 8.69 -18.57
CA LYS A 19 -14.70 9.85 -17.75
C LYS A 19 -13.21 10.15 -17.90
N LEU A 20 -12.35 9.12 -17.90
CA LEU A 20 -10.91 9.27 -18.12
C LEU A 20 -10.55 9.70 -19.55
N ASN A 21 -11.29 9.24 -20.57
CA ASN A 21 -11.09 9.67 -21.95
C ASN A 21 -11.31 11.17 -22.15
N ASN A 22 -12.20 11.80 -21.36
CA ASN A 22 -12.43 13.24 -21.43
C ASN A 22 -11.22 14.07 -20.99
N TYR A 23 -10.29 13.48 -20.23
CA TYR A 23 -9.06 14.15 -19.82
C TYR A 23 -7.92 13.97 -20.83
N VAL A 24 -8.10 13.21 -21.91
CA VAL A 24 -7.10 13.12 -22.98
C VAL A 24 -7.06 14.44 -23.73
N CYS A 25 -5.90 15.10 -23.73
CA CYS A 25 -5.76 16.41 -24.37
C CYS A 25 -4.69 16.50 -25.46
N ALA A 26 -3.86 15.46 -25.62
CA ALA A 26 -3.02 15.34 -26.80
C ALA A 26 -2.59 13.88 -27.04
N PHE A 27 -2.21 13.60 -28.29
CA PHE A 27 -1.55 12.36 -28.68
C PHE A 27 -0.34 12.72 -29.53
N GLU A 28 0.86 12.52 -28.98
CA GLU A 28 2.12 12.87 -29.63
C GLU A 28 3.10 11.72 -29.43
N GLU A 29 3.83 11.37 -30.49
CA GLU A 29 4.89 10.35 -30.46
C GLU A 29 4.44 8.97 -29.92
N GLY A 30 3.17 8.60 -30.14
CA GLY A 30 2.61 7.34 -29.63
C GLY A 30 2.23 7.38 -28.14
N VAL A 31 2.36 8.54 -27.49
CA VAL A 31 2.04 8.74 -26.08
C VAL A 31 0.75 9.53 -25.95
N ILE A 32 -0.19 9.00 -25.15
CA ILE A 32 -1.42 9.69 -24.76
C ILE A 32 -1.08 10.68 -23.64
N LYS A 33 -1.34 11.97 -23.88
CA LYS A 33 -1.23 13.02 -22.86
C LYS A 33 -2.60 13.26 -22.23
N ILE A 34 -2.61 13.33 -20.90
CA ILE A 34 -3.80 13.61 -20.09
C ILE A 34 -3.63 14.99 -19.47
N CYS A 35 -4.67 15.80 -19.51
CA CYS A 35 -4.71 17.09 -18.84
C CYS A 35 -5.02 16.86 -17.37
N CYS A 36 -4.09 17.25 -16.50
CA CYS A 36 -4.25 17.11 -15.07
C CYS A 36 -5.24 18.18 -14.56
N PRO A 37 -6.43 17.79 -14.05
CA PRO A 37 -7.33 18.74 -13.45
C PRO A 37 -6.76 19.31 -12.15
N SER A 38 -7.15 20.54 -11.81
CA SER A 38 -6.80 21.18 -10.54
C SER A 38 -7.52 20.56 -9.34
N GLU A 39 -8.61 19.83 -9.59
CA GLU A 39 -9.42 19.14 -8.58
C GLU A 39 -9.39 17.63 -8.82
N PRO A 40 -9.52 16.79 -7.77
CA PRO A 40 -9.57 15.34 -7.91
C PRO A 40 -10.69 14.89 -8.85
N ILE A 41 -10.44 13.86 -9.65
CA ILE A 41 -11.47 13.22 -10.48
C ILE A 41 -12.36 12.38 -9.54
N GLU A 42 -13.54 12.90 -9.21
CA GLU A 42 -14.53 12.12 -8.48
C GLU A 42 -15.11 11.04 -9.42
N LEU A 43 -14.81 9.77 -9.15
CA LEU A 43 -15.49 8.67 -9.81
C LEU A 43 -16.71 8.33 -8.95
N ASP A 44 -17.90 8.35 -9.55
CA ASP A 44 -19.15 7.96 -8.90
C ASP A 44 -19.03 6.48 -8.50
N LYS A 45 -18.52 6.24 -7.29
CA LYS A 45 -18.56 4.91 -6.70
C LYS A 45 -20.03 4.64 -6.47
N LYS A 46 -20.64 3.78 -7.27
CA LYS A 46 -21.75 3.00 -6.75
C LYS A 46 -21.21 2.37 -5.48
N GLU A 47 -21.77 2.75 -4.33
CA GLU A 47 -21.66 1.99 -3.10
C GLU A 47 -22.31 0.62 -3.38
N GLU A 48 -21.59 -0.23 -4.11
CA GLU A 48 -21.71 -1.65 -3.90
C GLU A 48 -21.32 -1.83 -2.44
N LEU A 49 -22.25 -2.30 -1.60
CA LEU A 49 -21.91 -2.79 -0.27
C LEU A 49 -20.69 -3.68 -0.46
N GLU A 50 -19.52 -3.22 -0.02
CA GLU A 50 -18.28 -3.98 -0.06
C GLU A 50 -18.47 -5.14 0.93
N VAL A 51 -19.08 -6.22 0.46
CA VAL A 51 -18.82 -7.53 1.04
C VAL A 51 -17.32 -7.70 0.89
N PRO A 52 -16.55 -7.81 1.98
CA PRO A 52 -15.10 -7.94 1.86
C PRO A 52 -14.84 -9.12 0.93
N LEU A 53 -14.24 -8.85 -0.22
CA LEU A 53 -13.77 -9.89 -1.12
C LEU A 53 -12.90 -10.84 -0.27
N PRO A 54 -13.01 -12.17 -0.47
CA PRO A 54 -12.11 -13.07 0.21
C PRO A 54 -10.67 -12.65 -0.07
N PRO A 55 -9.76 -12.79 0.91
CA PRO A 55 -8.36 -12.47 0.70
C PRO A 55 -7.87 -13.20 -0.55
N PRO A 56 -7.03 -12.55 -1.37
CA PRO A 56 -6.50 -13.17 -2.57
C PRO A 56 -5.73 -14.44 -2.21
N ASP A 57 -5.82 -15.47 -3.06
CA ASP A 57 -5.02 -16.68 -2.89
C ASP A 57 -3.53 -16.36 -3.11
N ILE A 58 -2.74 -16.53 -2.05
CA ILE A 58 -1.30 -16.23 -2.02
C ILE A 58 -0.42 -17.49 -2.11
N THR A 59 -1.02 -18.68 -2.28
CA THR A 59 -0.29 -19.97 -2.28
C THR A 59 0.84 -20.03 -3.32
N ASN A 60 0.67 -19.35 -4.46
CA ASN A 60 1.66 -19.30 -5.53
C ASN A 60 2.64 -18.12 -5.46
N HIS A 61 2.66 -17.37 -4.36
CA HIS A 61 3.54 -16.22 -4.24
C HIS A 61 4.99 -16.65 -4.00
N LYS A 62 5.92 -16.18 -4.86
CA LYS A 62 7.36 -16.53 -4.82
C LYS A 62 8.05 -16.35 -3.45
N ASN A 63 7.54 -15.42 -2.64
CA ASN A 63 8.11 -15.07 -1.35
C ASN A 63 7.28 -15.60 -0.16
N LEU A 64 6.27 -16.44 -0.40
CA LEU A 64 5.45 -16.98 0.70
C LEU A 64 6.30 -17.75 1.70
N ASN A 65 7.28 -18.51 1.21
CA ASN A 65 8.22 -19.30 2.01
C ASN A 65 9.22 -18.46 2.82
N LEU A 66 9.22 -17.13 2.67
CA LEU A 66 10.02 -16.24 3.53
C LEU A 66 9.34 -15.95 4.86
N LEU A 67 8.04 -16.22 4.97
CA LEU A 67 7.28 -16.04 6.20
C LEU A 67 7.55 -17.23 7.12
N VAL A 68 7.87 -16.93 8.38
CA VAL A 68 8.05 -17.95 9.41
C VAL A 68 6.70 -18.42 9.93
N GLU A 69 6.56 -19.73 10.15
CA GLU A 69 5.34 -20.31 10.73
C GLU A 69 5.20 -19.92 12.21
N ASP A 70 6.33 -19.86 12.93
CA ASP A 70 6.42 -19.45 14.33
C ASP A 70 6.43 -17.92 14.46
N CYS A 71 5.33 -17.26 14.08
CA CYS A 71 5.17 -15.82 14.17
C CYS A 71 4.13 -15.41 15.24
N GLY A 72 4.21 -14.16 15.72
CA GLY A 72 3.21 -13.62 16.65
C GLY A 72 3.17 -14.32 18.02
N LEU A 73 4.24 -15.05 18.38
CA LEU A 73 4.40 -15.62 19.72
C LEU A 73 4.53 -14.48 20.73
N ILE A 74 3.42 -14.18 21.40
CA ILE A 74 3.39 -13.30 22.55
C ILE A 74 3.34 -14.24 23.75
N ASP A 75 4.45 -14.36 24.48
CA ASP A 75 4.44 -15.06 25.77
C ASP A 75 3.51 -14.28 26.69
N ILE A 76 2.33 -14.83 26.99
CA ILE A 76 1.26 -14.14 27.72
C ILE A 76 1.61 -14.18 29.23
N GLY A 77 2.75 -13.60 29.59
CA GLY A 77 3.02 -13.05 30.91
C GLY A 77 2.62 -11.58 30.91
N ASP A 78 1.67 -11.25 31.79
CA ASP A 78 1.09 -9.93 32.08
C ASP A 78 0.45 -9.18 30.89
N LYS A 79 -0.75 -9.65 30.56
CA LYS A 79 -1.79 -9.03 29.75
C LYS A 79 -2.04 -7.56 30.14
N ILE A 80 -1.79 -6.62 29.22
CA ILE A 80 -2.11 -5.19 29.42
C ILE A 80 -3.63 -5.00 29.47
N ILE A 81 -4.15 -4.61 30.62
CA ILE A 81 -5.52 -4.10 30.80
C ILE A 81 -5.42 -2.69 31.42
N ASN A 82 -5.92 -1.68 30.70
CA ASN A 82 -5.77 -0.23 30.96
C ASN A 82 -4.30 0.29 30.98
N GLY A 83 -3.56 0.08 29.87
CA GLY A 83 -2.16 0.55 29.66
C GLY A 83 -1.89 2.02 30.01
N VAL A 84 -0.67 2.53 30.10
CA VAL A 84 0.37 2.75 29.06
C VAL A 84 1.74 2.85 29.76
N ASN A 85 2.83 2.36 29.17
CA ASN A 85 4.05 3.17 28.96
C ASN A 85 5.12 2.41 28.17
N ALA A 86 5.29 2.81 26.91
CA ALA A 86 6.55 2.63 26.19
C ALA A 86 7.41 3.89 26.43
N GLY A 87 8.56 3.74 27.08
CA GLY A 87 9.56 4.80 27.23
C GLY A 87 10.92 4.20 27.62
N ILE A 88 12.08 4.80 27.33
CA ILE A 88 12.41 6.06 26.67
C ILE A 88 13.68 5.81 25.84
N PRO A 89 13.74 6.21 24.56
CA PRO A 89 15.04 6.43 23.94
C PRO A 89 15.60 7.78 24.40
N ASP A 90 16.59 7.77 25.30
CA ASP A 90 17.55 8.88 25.46
C ASP A 90 18.69 8.64 24.47
N GLY A 91 18.34 8.80 23.20
CA GLY A 91 19.17 8.49 22.04
C GLY A 91 18.62 9.20 20.80
N PRO A 92 19.25 9.01 19.62
CA PRO A 92 18.85 9.70 18.40
C PRO A 92 17.36 9.53 18.12
N LYS A 93 16.69 10.63 17.74
CA LYS A 93 15.25 10.65 17.48
C LYS A 93 14.91 9.71 16.32
N PHE A 94 14.30 8.56 16.63
CA PHE A 94 13.73 7.67 15.64
C PHE A 94 12.56 8.36 14.94
N LYS A 95 12.57 8.36 13.59
CA LYS A 95 11.55 9.04 12.77
C LYS A 95 10.48 8.09 12.23
N CYS A 96 10.75 6.79 12.27
CA CYS A 96 9.91 5.74 11.71
C CYS A 96 10.00 4.47 12.55
N GLY A 97 9.02 3.58 12.36
CA GLY A 97 9.00 2.23 12.92
C GLY A 97 9.01 1.15 11.83
N GLY A 98 8.90 -0.10 12.27
CA GLY A 98 8.77 -1.25 11.40
C GLY A 98 8.47 -2.51 12.21
N THR A 99 8.08 -3.56 11.51
CA THR A 99 7.73 -4.86 12.08
C THR A 99 8.69 -5.92 11.56
N ILE A 100 9.24 -6.73 12.45
CA ILE A 100 10.06 -7.89 12.07
C ILE A 100 9.12 -8.96 11.51
N ILE A 101 9.36 -9.40 10.27
CA ILE A 101 8.55 -10.44 9.61
C ILE A 101 9.29 -11.77 9.46
N ASN A 102 10.61 -11.77 9.62
CA ASN A 102 11.49 -12.94 9.79
C ASN A 102 12.88 -12.47 10.26
N GLU A 103 13.88 -13.37 10.28
CA GLU A 103 15.24 -13.07 10.75
C GLU A 103 16.01 -12.01 9.93
N ARG A 104 15.57 -11.67 8.72
CA ARG A 104 16.34 -10.84 7.77
C ARG A 104 15.58 -9.63 7.23
N TYR A 105 14.28 -9.55 7.45
CA TYR A 105 13.43 -8.56 6.81
C TYR A 105 12.56 -7.80 7.83
N ILE A 106 12.52 -6.48 7.64
CA ILE A 106 11.63 -5.55 8.35
C ILE A 106 10.59 -5.04 7.36
N LEU A 107 9.31 -5.18 7.71
CA LEU A 107 8.22 -4.51 7.02
C LEU A 107 8.09 -3.07 7.55
N THR A 108 8.11 -2.10 6.64
CA THR A 108 7.94 -0.67 6.97
C THR A 108 7.21 0.07 5.86
N ALA A 109 6.84 1.32 6.11
CA ALA A 109 6.18 2.17 5.12
C ALA A 109 7.19 2.70 4.10
N ALA A 110 6.81 2.76 2.81
CA ALA A 110 7.69 3.28 1.77
C ALA A 110 8.18 4.72 2.03
N HIS A 111 7.32 5.58 2.61
CA HIS A 111 7.68 6.96 2.94
C HIS A 111 8.73 7.07 4.06
N CYS A 112 8.98 5.99 4.83
CA CYS A 112 10.06 5.95 5.80
C CYS A 112 11.45 5.87 5.15
N LEU A 113 11.50 5.51 3.87
CA LEU A 113 12.73 5.43 3.05
C LEU A 113 12.79 6.55 2.00
N ALA A 114 11.65 7.17 1.68
CA ALA A 114 11.62 8.25 0.69
C ALA A 114 12.39 9.48 1.20
N GLY A 115 13.43 9.89 0.47
CA GLY A 115 14.23 11.07 0.81
C GLY A 115 15.44 10.82 1.71
N THR A 116 15.79 9.56 2.01
CA THR A 116 17.10 9.25 2.59
C THR A 116 18.15 9.11 1.47
N PRO A 117 19.35 9.71 1.60
CA PRO A 117 20.39 9.66 0.56
C PRO A 117 20.98 8.26 0.33
N TYR A 118 20.59 7.27 1.14
CA TYR A 118 20.96 5.88 0.98
C TYR A 118 19.69 5.01 1.04
N PRO A 119 19.49 4.07 0.10
CA PRO A 119 18.76 2.86 0.42
C PRO A 119 19.62 2.10 1.44
N LEU A 120 18.99 1.56 2.50
CA LEU A 120 19.69 0.66 3.41
C LEU A 120 20.28 -0.53 2.64
#